data_AF-A0A2V8L6Y4-F1
#
_entry.id   AF-A0A2V8L6Y4-F1
#
_cell.length_a   1.000
_cell.length_b   1.000
_cell.length_c   1.000
_cell.angle_alpha   90.00
_cell.angle_beta   90.00
_cell.angle_gamma   90.00
#
_symmetry.space_group_name_H-M   'P 1'
#
loop_
_entity.id
_entity.type
_entity.pdbx_description
1 polymer ?
#
loop_
_entity_poly.entity_id
_entity_poly.type
_entity_poly.pdbx_seq_one_letter_code
_entity_poly.pdbx_strand_id
1 'polypeptide(L)'
;MKRIEFCFVALSIIALALVPTSTIGQSTSGNSNYSPLDTSRAPAAQRSLKPQTKFVRSQNPVPNKYIVILNDDLASNPSVAVRRAQVTLIANALARAHAGKVGFIYETALKGFSIELPNETAAMAVSQNPQVQWVEEVGLIQISDVQYNPPSWGLDRVDQMDLPLNGQYVYNSTGSGINAYIIDTGIRSTHVDFGGRAVIAADFINEGNSGGNNDFFGHGTHVAGTVGGASYGVAKSVSILSVKVCNGSGGCPTDAIIGGVNYVTNAHNANPSVPAVANMSLGTCSGTIPSIDSAVQSSIDAGVTYSIAAGNGDCFGNPQDAGNVTPAHIHDAITVGATDISDQVAFFSNFGSVLDLYAPGVNITSDWKDSDTETNTISGTSMATPHDTGAVALYLQGRTGMSNCSAYPIQGVASPYGGAISTCPDRVARFIDANASLSKIGGVPSGTANRLLFTGSIPTTTNPIDNQRFFVWQQYADFLVNQPEPDEGGLNFWTGNITGTCGTGFNDNNSCTQTKRTDVSRAFWVAEFPWLFTPSYGTTDNYTFVHLCYEEYLRRSVSDDDGGFQFWLGQLNNYGNPANQDGVNHLIDAFLSSGDYRNRFGQ
;
A
#
# COMPACT_ATOMS: atom_id res chain seq x y z
N MET A 1 -1.06 58.14 10.88
CA MET A 1 -0.36 58.65 12.08
C MET A 1 -1.04 58.09 13.33
N LYS A 2 -0.27 57.31 14.10
CA LYS A 2 -0.43 56.89 15.51
C LYS A 2 -1.84 56.56 16.04
N ARG A 3 -2.09 55.28 16.31
CA ARG A 3 -2.04 54.71 17.68
C ARG A 3 -1.97 53.19 17.63
N ILE A 4 -1.03 52.66 18.41
CA ILE A 4 -0.80 51.26 18.76
C ILE A 4 -1.59 51.01 20.03
N GLU A 5 -2.37 49.93 20.12
CA GLU A 5 -2.62 49.23 21.40
C GLU A 5 -2.72 47.71 21.17
N PHE A 6 -1.94 47.00 21.98
CA PHE A 6 -1.90 45.56 22.18
C PHE A 6 -3.22 45.05 22.79
N CYS A 7 -3.63 43.82 22.49
CA CYS A 7 -4.55 43.09 23.37
C CYS A 7 -4.18 41.60 23.47
N PHE A 8 -4.47 41.09 24.67
CA PHE A 8 -3.86 39.98 25.39
C PHE A 8 -4.34 38.58 25.00
N VAL A 9 -3.46 37.62 25.28
CA VAL A 9 -3.66 36.17 25.43
C VAL A 9 -4.79 35.85 26.42
N ALA A 10 -5.69 34.94 26.06
CA ALA A 10 -6.71 34.38 26.96
C ALA A 10 -6.35 32.92 27.32
N LEU A 11 -5.93 32.70 28.57
CA LEU A 11 -6.00 31.42 29.28
C LEU A 11 -7.47 31.12 29.61
N SER A 12 -7.89 29.87 29.47
CA SER A 12 -9.20 29.39 29.93
C SER A 12 -9.06 28.43 31.11
N ILE A 13 -9.89 28.67 32.11
CA ILE A 13 -9.87 28.15 33.49
C ILE A 13 -10.72 26.89 33.66
N ILE A 14 -10.23 26.04 34.56
CA ILE A 14 -10.79 24.81 35.13
C ILE A 14 -12.09 25.08 35.92
N ALA A 15 -13.09 24.20 35.78
CA ALA A 15 -14.23 24.11 36.70
C ALA A 15 -14.21 22.76 37.45
N LEU A 16 -14.20 22.86 38.78
CA LEU A 16 -14.15 21.78 39.77
C LEU A 16 -15.58 21.52 40.30
N ALA A 17 -15.95 20.25 40.52
CA ALA A 17 -17.15 19.88 41.27
C ALA A 17 -16.83 18.89 42.40
N LEU A 18 -17.32 19.22 43.60
CA LEU A 18 -17.14 18.58 44.91
C LEU A 18 -18.19 17.49 45.20
N VAL A 19 -17.80 16.42 45.90
CA VAL A 19 -18.64 15.70 46.90
C VAL A 19 -17.73 14.94 47.90
N PRO A 20 -18.20 14.51 49.10
CA PRO A 20 -17.55 14.83 50.38
C PRO A 20 -16.98 13.61 51.13
N THR A 21 -16.21 13.89 52.20
CA THR A 21 -15.59 12.91 53.09
C THR A 21 -16.22 12.84 54.49
N SER A 22 -16.44 11.63 55.00
CA SER A 22 -16.42 11.22 56.42
C SER A 22 -16.58 9.68 56.46
N THR A 23 -16.01 8.84 57.33
CA THR A 23 -15.20 8.97 58.56
C THR A 23 -14.59 7.59 58.91
N ILE A 24 -13.60 7.61 59.81
CA ILE A 24 -12.73 6.53 60.32
C ILE A 24 -13.47 5.46 61.17
N GLY A 25 -12.99 4.20 61.17
CA GLY A 25 -13.37 3.19 62.17
C GLY A 25 -12.56 1.87 62.18
N GLN A 26 -11.54 1.82 63.05
CA GLN A 26 -11.04 0.70 63.87
C GLN A 26 -10.55 -0.65 63.28
N SER A 27 -9.38 -1.07 63.79
CA SER A 27 -8.78 -2.40 63.67
C SER A 27 -9.44 -3.43 64.59
N THR A 28 -9.61 -4.67 64.14
CA THR A 28 -9.45 -5.88 64.97
C THR A 28 -8.94 -7.06 64.13
N SER A 29 -8.14 -7.88 64.80
CA SER A 29 -7.40 -9.05 64.37
C SER A 29 -8.24 -10.24 63.87
N GLY A 30 -7.77 -10.94 62.84
CA GLY A 30 -8.22 -12.29 62.50
C GLY A 30 -7.45 -12.90 61.33
N ASN A 31 -6.76 -14.01 61.58
CA ASN A 31 -6.04 -14.84 60.59
C ASN A 31 -6.79 -15.00 59.26
N SER A 32 -6.09 -14.86 58.13
CA SER A 32 -6.54 -15.39 56.84
C SER A 32 -5.35 -15.72 55.96
N ASN A 33 -5.34 -16.96 55.47
CA ASN A 33 -4.37 -17.56 54.58
C ASN A 33 -4.08 -16.71 53.34
N TYR A 34 -2.83 -16.74 52.89
CA TYR A 34 -2.48 -16.33 51.52
C TYR A 34 -3.31 -17.14 50.53
N SER A 35 -4.26 -16.48 49.87
CA SER A 35 -4.93 -16.99 48.68
C SER A 35 -4.33 -16.26 47.46
N PRO A 36 -3.88 -16.96 46.42
CA PRO A 36 -3.39 -16.33 45.20
C PRO A 36 -4.49 -15.47 44.58
N LEU A 37 -4.07 -14.32 44.04
CA LEU A 37 -4.88 -13.31 43.36
C LEU A 37 -5.99 -13.95 42.51
N ASP A 38 -7.23 -13.64 42.88
CA ASP A 38 -8.42 -13.89 42.10
C ASP A 38 -8.35 -13.06 40.80
N THR A 39 -7.94 -13.71 39.70
CA THR A 39 -8.00 -13.15 38.35
C THR A 39 -9.32 -13.47 37.65
N SER A 40 -10.45 -13.53 38.37
CA SER A 40 -11.74 -13.64 37.71
C SER A 40 -12.13 -12.32 37.05
N ARG A 41 -11.75 -12.19 35.77
CA ARG A 41 -12.37 -11.23 34.84
C ARG A 41 -13.88 -11.45 34.89
N ALA A 42 -14.65 -10.42 35.21
CA ALA A 42 -16.10 -10.45 35.08
C ALA A 42 -16.47 -10.98 33.67
N PRO A 43 -17.42 -11.93 33.54
CA PRO A 43 -17.76 -12.49 32.23
C PRO A 43 -18.21 -11.36 31.31
N ALA A 44 -17.49 -11.16 30.20
CA ALA A 44 -17.99 -10.34 29.12
C ALA A 44 -19.33 -10.95 28.66
N ALA A 45 -20.34 -10.12 28.42
CA ALA A 45 -21.61 -10.58 27.86
C ALA A 45 -21.32 -11.41 26.59
N GLN A 46 -21.61 -12.72 26.63
CA GLN A 46 -21.34 -13.62 25.52
C GLN A 46 -22.12 -13.17 24.29
N ARG A 47 -21.42 -12.62 23.29
CA ARG A 47 -21.99 -12.39 21.97
C ARG A 47 -22.39 -13.74 21.39
N SER A 48 -23.65 -13.89 20.98
CA SER A 48 -24.10 -15.12 20.32
C SER A 48 -23.28 -15.33 19.04
N LEU A 49 -22.54 -16.44 18.97
CA LEU A 49 -21.75 -16.85 17.80
C LEU A 49 -22.63 -17.51 16.71
N LYS A 50 -23.92 -17.73 16.98
CA LYS A 50 -24.88 -18.29 16.02
C LYS A 50 -25.47 -17.16 15.15
N PRO A 51 -25.50 -17.32 13.82
CA PRO A 51 -26.09 -16.32 12.92
C PRO A 51 -27.60 -16.19 13.15
N GLN A 52 -28.16 -15.03 12.79
CA GLN A 52 -29.61 -14.76 12.88
C GLN A 52 -30.40 -15.41 11.73
N THR A 53 -29.73 -15.81 10.64
CA THR A 53 -30.32 -16.42 9.45
C THR A 53 -29.82 -17.85 9.27
N LYS A 54 -30.64 -18.70 8.63
CA LYS A 54 -30.26 -20.07 8.27
C LYS A 54 -29.35 -20.16 7.04
N PHE A 55 -29.24 -19.08 6.27
CA PHE A 55 -28.35 -18.98 5.13
C PHE A 55 -27.47 -17.74 5.31
N VAL A 56 -26.15 -17.94 5.29
CA VAL A 56 -25.14 -16.92 5.51
C VAL A 56 -24.32 -16.78 4.24
N ARG A 57 -24.23 -15.55 3.72
CA ARG A 57 -23.42 -15.23 2.54
C ARG A 57 -22.04 -14.76 2.95
N SER A 58 -21.04 -15.17 2.17
CA SER A 58 -19.67 -14.67 2.32
C SER A 58 -19.48 -13.40 1.51
N GLN A 59 -18.58 -12.51 1.94
CA GLN A 59 -18.19 -11.35 1.13
C GLN A 59 -17.36 -11.77 -0.09
N ASN A 60 -16.59 -12.87 0.01
CA ASN A 60 -15.73 -13.41 -1.05
C ASN A 60 -15.99 -14.91 -1.22
N PRO A 61 -17.15 -15.30 -1.79
CA PRO A 61 -17.55 -16.71 -1.85
C PRO A 61 -16.77 -17.49 -2.90
N VAL A 62 -16.39 -18.73 -2.57
CA VAL A 62 -15.98 -19.73 -3.55
C VAL A 62 -17.24 -20.26 -4.23
N PRO A 63 -17.39 -20.10 -5.56
CA PRO A 63 -18.62 -20.49 -6.25
C PRO A 63 -19.03 -21.93 -5.94
N ASN A 64 -20.33 -22.13 -5.70
CA ASN A 64 -20.98 -23.41 -5.52
C ASN A 64 -20.51 -24.25 -4.31
N LYS A 65 -19.70 -23.70 -3.40
CA LYS A 65 -19.23 -24.40 -2.20
C LYS A 65 -19.82 -23.82 -0.93
N TYR A 66 -20.30 -24.73 -0.07
CA TYR A 66 -21.00 -24.38 1.15
C TYR A 66 -20.52 -25.22 2.33
N ILE A 67 -20.68 -24.68 3.54
CA ILE A 67 -20.51 -25.34 4.82
C ILE A 67 -21.91 -25.54 5.41
N VAL A 68 -22.27 -26.78 5.74
CA VAL A 68 -23.55 -27.13 6.37
C VAL A 68 -23.31 -27.47 7.82
N ILE A 69 -23.92 -26.72 8.73
CA ILE A 69 -23.80 -26.92 10.16
C ILE A 69 -25.06 -27.62 10.66
N LEU A 70 -24.89 -28.74 11.35
CA LEU A 70 -25.98 -29.57 11.85
C LEU A 70 -26.36 -29.17 13.28
N ASN A 71 -27.61 -29.46 13.66
CA ASN A 71 -28.07 -29.19 15.01
C ASN A 71 -27.24 -29.97 16.06
N ASP A 72 -27.02 -29.32 17.20
CA ASP A 72 -26.14 -29.80 18.26
C ASP A 72 -26.54 -31.17 18.83
N ASP A 73 -27.84 -31.45 18.87
CA ASP A 73 -28.48 -32.67 19.38
C ASP A 73 -28.22 -33.89 18.47
N LEU A 74 -28.22 -33.69 17.16
CA LEU A 74 -28.01 -34.74 16.15
C LEU A 74 -26.59 -35.31 16.12
N ALA A 75 -25.61 -34.54 16.61
CA ALA A 75 -24.20 -34.90 16.66
C ALA A 75 -23.61 -34.80 18.08
N SER A 76 -24.45 -35.02 19.10
CA SER A 76 -24.08 -34.92 20.53
C SER A 76 -23.42 -36.18 21.11
N ASN A 77 -23.24 -37.25 20.32
CA ASN A 77 -22.67 -38.52 20.80
C ASN A 77 -21.20 -38.36 21.25
N PRO A 78 -20.76 -38.93 22.41
CA PRO A 78 -19.41 -38.76 22.93
C PRO A 78 -18.31 -39.42 22.07
N SER A 79 -18.62 -40.41 21.23
CA SER A 79 -17.63 -41.04 20.35
C SER A 79 -17.48 -40.26 19.03
N VAL A 80 -16.27 -39.76 18.79
CA VAL A 80 -15.87 -39.08 17.54
C VAL A 80 -16.17 -39.97 16.32
N ALA A 81 -15.92 -41.28 16.40
CA ALA A 81 -16.16 -42.22 15.30
C ALA A 81 -17.65 -42.37 14.97
N VAL A 82 -18.50 -42.49 16.00
CA VAL A 82 -19.96 -42.60 15.82
C VAL A 82 -20.53 -41.30 15.25
N ARG A 83 -20.07 -40.16 15.77
CA ARG A 83 -20.50 -38.84 15.32
C ARG A 83 -20.09 -38.59 13.87
N ARG A 84 -18.84 -38.92 13.48
CA ARG A 84 -18.40 -38.87 12.08
C ARG A 84 -19.29 -39.71 11.18
N ALA A 85 -19.65 -40.93 11.60
CA ALA A 85 -20.55 -41.79 10.82
C ALA A 85 -21.95 -41.16 10.65
N GLN A 86 -22.53 -40.59 11.71
CA GLN A 86 -23.83 -39.90 11.65
C GLN A 86 -23.81 -38.68 10.73
N VAL A 87 -22.79 -37.81 10.87
CA VAL A 87 -22.62 -36.63 10.01
C VAL A 87 -22.43 -37.06 8.55
N THR A 88 -21.64 -38.11 8.31
CA THR A 88 -21.42 -38.66 6.96
C THR A 88 -22.70 -39.18 6.32
N LEU A 89 -23.57 -39.85 7.10
CA LEU A 89 -24.86 -40.32 6.61
C LEU A 89 -25.77 -39.16 6.18
N ILE A 90 -25.85 -38.11 6.99
CA ILE A 90 -26.65 -36.91 6.70
C ILE A 90 -26.08 -36.18 5.47
N ALA A 91 -24.76 -36.00 5.42
CA ALA A 91 -24.07 -35.38 4.29
C ALA A 91 -24.38 -36.09 2.97
N ASN A 92 -24.27 -37.42 2.95
CA ASN A 92 -24.55 -38.23 1.76
C ASN A 92 -26.04 -38.24 1.38
N ALA A 93 -26.96 -38.10 2.34
CA ALA A 93 -28.38 -37.97 2.05
C ALA A 93 -28.71 -36.62 1.39
N LEU A 94 -28.18 -35.52 1.96
CA LEU A 94 -28.38 -34.17 1.44
C LEU A 94 -27.72 -33.96 0.08
N ALA A 95 -26.50 -34.47 -0.11
CA ALA A 95 -25.83 -34.46 -1.40
C ALA A 95 -26.64 -35.18 -2.49
N ARG A 96 -27.17 -36.38 -2.21
CA ARG A 96 -28.02 -37.11 -3.17
C ARG A 96 -29.32 -36.37 -3.48
N ALA A 97 -29.96 -35.76 -2.49
CA ALA A 97 -31.23 -35.06 -2.67
C ALA A 97 -31.11 -33.78 -3.51
N HIS A 98 -29.93 -33.13 -3.48
CA HIS A 98 -29.71 -31.84 -4.13
C HIS A 98 -28.65 -31.88 -5.25
N ALA A 99 -28.34 -33.07 -5.77
CA ALA A 99 -27.32 -33.29 -6.79
C ALA A 99 -25.95 -32.67 -6.43
N GLY A 100 -25.62 -32.69 -5.13
CA GLY A 100 -24.38 -32.16 -4.59
C GLY A 100 -23.29 -33.21 -4.41
N LYS A 101 -22.09 -32.73 -4.12
CA LYS A 101 -20.92 -33.56 -3.81
C LYS A 101 -20.42 -33.23 -2.40
N VAL A 102 -20.36 -34.24 -1.52
CA VAL A 102 -19.83 -34.07 -0.16
C VAL A 102 -18.33 -33.80 -0.23
N GLY A 103 -17.88 -32.80 0.54
CA GLY A 103 -16.48 -32.48 0.78
C GLY A 103 -16.00 -33.01 2.13
N PHE A 104 -15.55 -32.11 3.00
CA PHE A 104 -15.03 -32.43 4.33
C PHE A 104 -16.15 -32.79 5.31
N ILE A 105 -15.85 -33.69 6.24
CA ILE A 105 -16.71 -33.98 7.39
C ILE A 105 -16.10 -33.32 8.63
N TYR A 106 -16.92 -32.62 9.39
CA TYR A 106 -16.57 -32.00 10.66
C TYR A 106 -17.34 -32.70 11.77
N GLU A 107 -16.62 -33.36 12.68
CA GLU A 107 -17.23 -34.05 13.82
C GLU A 107 -16.85 -33.48 15.19
N THR A 108 -15.81 -32.65 15.27
CA THR A 108 -15.27 -32.22 16.58
C THR A 108 -15.44 -30.73 16.82
N ALA A 109 -14.62 -29.90 16.19
CA ALA A 109 -14.65 -28.44 16.36
C ALA A 109 -15.93 -27.81 15.79
N LEU A 110 -16.47 -28.42 14.75
CA LEU A 110 -17.76 -28.13 14.15
C LEU A 110 -18.47 -29.47 13.91
N LYS A 111 -19.81 -29.48 13.96
CA LYS A 111 -20.64 -30.65 13.63
C LYS A 111 -21.34 -30.37 12.31
N GLY A 112 -20.83 -30.93 11.22
CA GLY A 112 -21.29 -30.54 9.88
C GLY A 112 -20.43 -31.09 8.77
N PHE A 113 -20.59 -30.55 7.58
CA PHE A 113 -19.79 -30.96 6.42
C PHE A 113 -19.72 -29.85 5.39
N SER A 114 -18.71 -29.88 4.50
CA SER A 114 -18.75 -29.06 3.30
C SER A 114 -19.42 -29.80 2.15
N ILE A 115 -20.10 -29.06 1.29
CA ILE A 115 -20.82 -29.60 0.14
C ILE A 115 -20.68 -28.65 -1.05
N GLU A 116 -20.49 -29.24 -2.23
CA GLU A 116 -20.61 -28.55 -3.51
C GLU A 116 -22.02 -28.77 -4.05
N LEU A 117 -22.71 -27.69 -4.44
CA LEU A 117 -24.10 -27.73 -4.92
C LEU A 117 -24.21 -27.02 -6.27
N PRO A 118 -25.15 -27.41 -7.14
CA PRO A 118 -25.21 -26.89 -8.52
C PRO A 118 -25.59 -25.39 -8.62
N ASN A 119 -26.20 -24.82 -7.59
CA ASN A 119 -26.59 -23.41 -7.52
C ASN A 119 -27.02 -23.00 -6.09
N GLU A 120 -27.16 -21.69 -5.86
CA GLU A 120 -27.59 -21.12 -4.58
C GLU A 120 -28.99 -21.58 -4.15
N THR A 121 -29.93 -21.78 -5.09
CA THR A 121 -31.28 -22.28 -4.78
C THR A 121 -31.23 -23.64 -4.09
N ALA A 122 -30.33 -24.53 -4.53
CA ALA A 122 -30.10 -25.82 -3.88
C ALA A 122 -29.52 -25.63 -2.46
N ALA A 123 -28.60 -24.68 -2.26
CA ALA A 123 -28.03 -24.38 -0.95
C ALA A 123 -29.04 -23.76 0.02
N MET A 124 -29.90 -22.87 -0.47
CA MET A 124 -31.03 -22.34 0.29
C MET A 124 -32.00 -23.47 0.67
N ALA A 125 -32.29 -24.42 -0.22
CA ALA A 125 -33.12 -25.58 0.11
C ALA A 125 -32.50 -26.47 1.20
N VAL A 126 -31.18 -26.71 1.14
CA VAL A 126 -30.44 -27.44 2.20
C VAL A 126 -30.54 -26.70 3.54
N SER A 127 -30.48 -25.37 3.55
CA SER A 127 -30.62 -24.58 4.78
C SER A 127 -31.97 -24.76 5.49
N GLN A 128 -33.02 -25.11 4.74
CA GLN A 128 -34.36 -25.36 5.28
C GLN A 128 -34.53 -26.77 5.84
N ASN A 129 -33.54 -27.67 5.69
CA ASN A 129 -33.63 -29.01 6.25
C ASN A 129 -33.74 -28.94 7.80
N PRO A 130 -34.65 -29.72 8.44
CA PRO A 130 -34.83 -29.70 9.90
C PRO A 130 -33.57 -30.06 10.69
N GLN A 131 -32.66 -30.84 10.10
CA GLN A 131 -31.41 -31.28 10.72
C GLN A 131 -30.27 -30.25 10.61
N VAL A 132 -30.47 -29.22 9.78
CA VAL A 132 -29.50 -28.18 9.49
C VAL A 132 -29.79 -26.96 10.36
N GLN A 133 -28.76 -26.53 11.08
CA GLN A 133 -28.80 -25.34 11.90
C GLN A 133 -28.62 -24.09 11.04
N TRP A 134 -27.61 -24.06 10.17
CA TRP A 134 -27.47 -23.08 9.08
C TRP A 134 -26.55 -23.61 7.97
N VAL A 135 -26.58 -22.92 6.83
CA VAL A 135 -25.66 -23.10 5.70
C VAL A 135 -24.92 -21.79 5.48
N GLU A 136 -23.63 -21.89 5.19
CA GLU A 136 -22.75 -20.74 4.94
C GLU A 136 -21.98 -20.96 3.63
N GLU A 137 -21.81 -19.92 2.83
CA GLU A 137 -20.91 -19.96 1.67
C GLU A 137 -19.45 -20.10 2.13
N VAL A 138 -18.69 -20.98 1.49
CA VAL A 138 -17.23 -21.04 1.74
C VAL A 138 -16.62 -19.74 1.26
N GLY A 139 -16.02 -18.96 2.17
CA GLY A 139 -15.27 -17.76 1.83
C GLY A 139 -13.77 -18.03 1.63
N LEU A 140 -13.11 -17.22 0.80
CA LEU A 140 -11.64 -17.10 0.82
C LEU A 140 -11.21 -16.18 1.96
N ILE A 141 -10.25 -16.64 2.76
CA ILE A 141 -9.53 -15.81 3.74
C ILE A 141 -8.12 -15.60 3.19
N GLN A 142 -7.71 -14.35 3.05
CA GLN A 142 -6.35 -13.98 2.61
C GLN A 142 -5.37 -14.04 3.80
N ILE A 143 -4.13 -14.43 3.55
CA ILE A 143 -3.04 -14.39 4.55
C ILE A 143 -2.43 -12.99 4.53
N SER A 144 -3.19 -12.01 5.02
CA SER A 144 -2.66 -10.70 5.39
C SER A 144 -2.59 -10.61 6.91
N ASP A 145 -1.55 -10.00 7.43
CA ASP A 145 -1.49 -9.66 8.85
C ASP A 145 -2.34 -8.41 9.08
N VAL A 146 -3.09 -8.39 10.19
CA VAL A 146 -4.02 -7.32 10.52
C VAL A 146 -3.68 -6.74 11.88
N GLN A 147 -3.44 -5.44 11.93
CA GLN A 147 -3.40 -4.69 13.18
C GLN A 147 -4.77 -4.07 13.44
N TYR A 148 -5.46 -4.53 14.48
CA TYR A 148 -6.72 -3.94 14.92
C TYR A 148 -6.47 -2.70 15.77
N ASN A 149 -7.28 -1.66 15.54
CA ASN A 149 -7.23 -0.36 16.20
C ASN A 149 -5.79 0.21 16.20
N PRO A 150 -5.19 0.46 15.02
CA PRO A 150 -3.87 1.05 14.97
C PRO A 150 -3.85 2.37 15.76
N PRO A 151 -2.80 2.63 16.55
CA PRO A 151 -2.74 3.78 17.45
C PRO A 151 -2.56 5.12 16.72
N SER A 152 -2.29 5.07 15.42
CA SER A 152 -2.28 6.21 14.51
C SER A 152 -3.27 5.95 13.39
N TRP A 153 -4.19 6.90 13.18
CA TRP A 153 -5.22 6.82 12.14
C TRP A 153 -4.62 6.75 10.73
N GLY A 154 -3.39 7.25 10.55
CA GLY A 154 -2.70 7.24 9.27
C GLY A 154 -2.51 5.82 8.71
N LEU A 155 -2.29 4.82 9.57
CA LEU A 155 -2.17 3.42 9.15
C LEU A 155 -3.48 2.91 8.54
N ASP A 156 -4.60 3.10 9.24
CA ASP A 156 -5.95 2.73 8.79
C ASP A 156 -6.38 3.53 7.55
N ARG A 157 -5.81 4.72 7.33
CA ARG A 157 -6.10 5.48 6.11
C ARG A 157 -5.35 4.93 4.91
N VAL A 158 -4.08 4.57 5.05
CA VAL A 158 -3.25 4.21 3.89
C VAL A 158 -3.53 2.81 3.36
N ASP A 159 -4.23 1.93 4.05
CA ASP A 159 -4.56 0.58 3.54
C ASP A 159 -5.98 0.45 2.97
N GLN A 160 -6.76 1.53 2.95
CA GLN A 160 -8.10 1.58 2.35
C GLN A 160 -8.26 2.74 1.37
N MET A 161 -9.18 2.61 0.40
CA MET A 161 -9.42 3.66 -0.60
C MET A 161 -10.43 4.71 -0.13
N ASP A 162 -11.52 4.25 0.50
CA ASP A 162 -12.70 5.06 0.83
C ASP A 162 -12.86 5.27 2.32
N LEU A 163 -13.32 6.44 2.73
CA LEU A 163 -13.86 6.67 4.08
C LEU A 163 -15.26 6.01 4.22
N PRO A 164 -15.69 5.65 5.44
CA PRO A 164 -15.04 5.87 6.74
C PRO A 164 -13.91 4.87 7.04
N LEU A 165 -12.99 5.27 7.91
CA LEU A 165 -11.96 4.39 8.48
C LEU A 165 -12.58 3.16 9.17
N ASN A 166 -11.92 2.02 9.03
CA ASN A 166 -12.49 0.73 9.45
C ASN A 166 -11.89 0.20 10.77
N GLY A 167 -10.86 0.88 11.30
CA GLY A 167 -10.16 0.52 12.52
C GLY A 167 -9.14 -0.59 12.34
N GLN A 168 -8.64 -0.83 11.12
CA GLN A 168 -7.69 -1.91 10.85
C GLN A 168 -6.59 -1.41 9.93
N TYR A 169 -5.39 -1.95 10.13
CA TYR A 169 -4.30 -1.84 9.17
C TYR A 169 -3.94 -3.24 8.68
N VAL A 170 -4.27 -3.52 7.44
CA VAL A 170 -4.05 -4.78 6.73
C VAL A 170 -2.83 -4.66 5.86
N TYR A 171 -1.85 -5.54 6.08
CA TYR A 171 -0.61 -5.55 5.32
C TYR A 171 -0.24 -6.97 4.89
N ASN A 172 0.25 -7.09 3.67
CA ASN A 172 0.74 -8.34 3.08
C ASN A 172 2.28 -8.41 2.99
N SER A 173 2.93 -7.32 3.41
CA SER A 173 4.36 -7.07 3.38
C SER A 173 4.73 -6.31 4.64
N THR A 174 5.99 -6.40 5.04
CA THR A 174 6.50 -5.73 6.24
C THR A 174 7.71 -4.84 5.94
N GLY A 175 8.19 -4.78 4.70
CA GLY A 175 9.44 -4.11 4.33
C GLY A 175 10.70 -4.88 4.74
N SER A 176 10.58 -6.19 4.97
CA SER A 176 11.71 -7.03 5.36
C SER A 176 12.80 -7.05 4.30
N GLY A 177 14.06 -6.92 4.73
CA GLY A 177 15.23 -6.90 3.85
C GLY A 177 15.52 -5.56 3.19
N ILE A 178 14.78 -4.49 3.55
CA ILE A 178 14.94 -3.14 3.00
C ILE A 178 15.61 -2.22 4.01
N ASN A 179 16.48 -1.34 3.51
CA ASN A 179 17.12 -0.29 4.31
C ASN A 179 16.37 1.03 4.14
N ALA A 180 15.76 1.53 5.22
CA ALA A 180 15.17 2.86 5.29
C ALA A 180 16.13 3.81 6.01
N TYR A 181 16.72 4.75 5.27
CA TYR A 181 17.58 5.80 5.82
C TYR A 181 16.75 6.99 6.26
N ILE A 182 16.92 7.39 7.52
CA ILE A 182 16.23 8.55 8.10
C ILE A 182 17.24 9.68 8.22
N ILE A 183 17.20 10.62 7.27
CA ILE A 183 18.10 11.77 7.22
C ILE A 183 17.45 12.92 8.01
N ASP A 184 17.77 13.03 9.30
CA ASP A 184 17.02 13.88 10.24
C ASP A 184 17.85 14.30 11.47
N THR A 185 17.20 14.57 12.60
CA THR A 185 17.71 15.00 13.91
C THR A 185 18.38 13.89 14.73
N GLY A 186 18.41 12.67 14.20
CA GLY A 186 18.84 11.44 14.87
C GLY A 186 17.66 10.53 15.19
N ILE A 187 17.90 9.40 15.82
CA ILE A 187 16.84 8.50 16.30
C ILE A 187 17.16 8.07 17.72
N ARG A 188 16.12 7.94 18.54
CA ARG A 188 16.18 7.20 19.79
C ARG A 188 16.15 5.70 19.54
N SER A 189 17.28 5.14 19.11
CA SER A 189 17.37 3.75 18.60
C SER A 189 16.89 2.66 19.58
N THR A 190 16.90 2.94 20.88
CA THR A 190 16.46 1.99 21.92
C THR A 190 14.95 2.00 22.19
N HIS A 191 14.17 2.88 21.52
CA HIS A 191 12.70 2.89 21.65
C HIS A 191 12.12 1.50 21.38
N VAL A 192 11.24 1.01 22.26
CA VAL A 192 10.79 -0.39 22.25
C VAL A 192 10.02 -0.74 20.98
N ASP A 193 9.37 0.23 20.34
CA ASP A 193 8.60 0.02 19.11
C ASP A 193 9.48 -0.38 17.92
N PHE A 194 10.77 -0.01 17.93
CA PHE A 194 11.72 -0.45 16.92
C PHE A 194 12.13 -1.92 17.09
N GLY A 195 12.04 -2.49 18.29
CA GLY A 195 12.41 -3.87 18.56
C GLY A 195 13.85 -4.22 18.17
N GLY A 196 14.77 -3.25 18.22
CA GLY A 196 16.17 -3.40 17.82
C GLY A 196 16.46 -3.21 16.32
N ARG A 197 15.45 -2.86 15.51
CA ARG A 197 15.61 -2.62 14.05
C ARG A 197 16.16 -1.23 13.71
N ALA A 198 16.17 -0.30 14.67
CA ALA A 198 16.76 1.01 14.51
C ALA A 198 18.23 1.03 14.94
N VAL A 199 19.10 1.54 14.07
CA VAL A 199 20.55 1.65 14.31
C VAL A 199 21.03 3.06 14.00
N ILE A 200 21.98 3.56 14.80
CA ILE A 200 22.68 4.81 14.49
C ILE A 200 23.73 4.54 13.41
N ALA A 201 23.48 4.98 12.19
CA ALA A 201 24.33 4.69 11.03
C ALA A 201 25.40 5.76 10.84
N ALA A 202 25.04 7.04 10.93
CA ALA A 202 25.99 8.16 10.83
C ALA A 202 25.52 9.38 11.62
N ASP A 203 26.47 10.19 12.06
CA ASP A 203 26.24 11.45 12.77
C ASP A 203 27.18 12.54 12.25
N PHE A 204 26.62 13.55 11.60
CA PHE A 204 27.35 14.68 11.03
C PHE A 204 27.30 15.94 11.90
N ILE A 205 26.58 15.88 13.01
CA ILE A 205 26.39 17.00 13.94
C ILE A 205 27.33 16.88 15.14
N ASN A 206 27.60 15.65 15.58
CA ASN A 206 28.52 15.34 16.68
C ASN A 206 28.18 16.09 17.99
N GLU A 207 26.89 16.21 18.31
CA GLU A 207 26.41 16.78 19.58
C GLU A 207 26.73 15.89 20.80
N GLY A 208 27.29 14.70 20.55
CA GLY A 208 27.71 13.72 21.54
C GLY A 208 26.53 12.90 22.07
N ASN A 209 26.80 11.69 22.58
CA ASN A 209 25.78 10.96 23.33
C ASN A 209 26.34 9.87 24.26
N SER A 210 25.63 9.66 25.38
CA SER A 210 25.75 8.51 26.28
C SER A 210 24.35 7.90 26.47
N GLY A 211 24.14 6.64 26.07
CA GLY A 211 22.91 5.89 26.39
C GLY A 211 21.97 5.51 25.22
N GLY A 212 22.40 5.57 23.96
CA GLY A 212 21.63 5.03 22.82
C GLY A 212 20.57 5.95 22.19
N ASN A 213 20.35 7.15 22.75
CA ASN A 213 19.49 8.19 22.16
C ASN A 213 20.27 9.25 21.34
N ASN A 214 20.33 9.15 20.01
CA ASN A 214 20.99 10.20 19.21
C ASN A 214 20.06 11.35 18.79
N ASP A 215 18.81 11.36 19.27
CA ASP A 215 17.82 12.36 18.90
C ASP A 215 17.55 13.32 20.06
N PHE A 216 18.03 14.55 19.91
CA PHE A 216 17.84 15.61 20.90
C PHE A 216 16.61 16.49 20.60
N PHE A 217 15.97 16.33 19.45
CA PHE A 217 14.85 17.14 19.02
C PHE A 217 13.52 16.36 19.01
N GLY A 218 13.54 15.09 18.60
CA GLY A 218 12.43 14.14 18.65
C GLY A 218 11.81 13.81 17.29
N HIS A 219 12.03 14.70 16.32
CA HIS A 219 11.45 14.60 14.99
C HIS A 219 11.91 13.35 14.25
N GLY A 220 13.20 13.02 14.31
CA GLY A 220 13.77 11.88 13.60
C GLY A 220 13.27 10.55 14.17
N THR A 221 13.09 10.47 15.49
CA THR A 221 12.43 9.33 16.15
C THR A 221 10.97 9.18 15.71
N HIS A 222 10.23 10.28 15.62
CA HIS A 222 8.81 10.27 15.21
C HIS A 222 8.62 9.78 13.77
N VAL A 223 9.39 10.32 12.83
CA VAL A 223 9.31 9.89 11.43
C VAL A 223 9.78 8.44 11.29
N ALA A 224 10.84 8.03 11.98
CA ALA A 224 11.30 6.64 12.00
C ALA A 224 10.22 5.66 12.51
N GLY A 225 9.50 6.02 13.57
CA GLY A 225 8.37 5.25 14.09
C GLY A 225 7.24 5.11 13.06
N THR A 226 6.96 6.16 12.30
CA THR A 226 5.93 6.15 11.24
C THR A 226 6.37 5.31 10.03
N VAL A 227 7.67 5.31 9.70
CA VAL A 227 8.21 4.42 8.65
C VAL A 227 8.10 2.96 9.07
N GLY A 228 8.57 2.60 10.26
CA GLY A 228 8.84 1.20 10.58
C GLY A 228 8.70 0.78 12.04
N GLY A 229 8.04 1.55 12.91
CA GLY A 229 7.66 1.09 14.25
C GLY A 229 6.74 -0.14 14.22
N ALA A 230 6.78 -0.99 15.25
CA ALA A 230 5.89 -2.14 15.35
C ALA A 230 4.42 -1.71 15.47
N SER A 231 4.15 -0.66 16.25
CA SER A 231 2.80 -0.16 16.54
C SER A 231 2.40 0.96 15.57
N TYR A 232 3.34 1.86 15.24
CA TYR A 232 3.06 3.09 14.47
C TYR A 232 3.49 3.00 13.01
N GLY A 233 4.32 2.01 12.66
CA GLY A 233 4.95 1.93 11.35
C GLY A 233 4.10 1.27 10.28
N VAL A 234 4.24 1.80 9.06
CA VAL A 234 3.73 1.20 7.82
C VAL A 234 4.54 -0.07 7.48
N ALA A 235 5.87 0.00 7.46
CA ALA A 235 6.76 -1.13 7.15
C ALA A 235 7.33 -1.80 8.41
N LYS A 236 6.53 -2.69 9.03
CA LYS A 236 6.78 -3.25 10.38
C LYS A 236 8.04 -4.13 10.56
N SER A 237 8.80 -4.41 9.51
CA SER A 237 10.05 -5.18 9.57
C SER A 237 11.18 -4.56 8.73
N VAL A 238 11.04 -3.30 8.32
CA VAL A 238 12.12 -2.55 7.67
C VAL A 238 13.29 -2.31 8.63
N SER A 239 14.51 -2.26 8.08
CA SER A 239 15.70 -1.84 8.83
C SER A 239 15.78 -0.31 8.83
N ILE A 240 15.87 0.29 10.02
CA ILE A 240 15.83 1.75 10.18
C ILE A 240 17.26 2.24 10.47
N LEU A 241 17.78 3.10 9.61
CA LEU A 241 19.15 3.59 9.67
C LEU A 241 19.15 5.10 9.92
N SER A 242 19.55 5.51 11.12
CA SER A 242 19.62 6.94 11.49
C SER A 242 20.83 7.61 10.85
N VAL A 243 20.58 8.68 10.10
CA VAL A 243 21.60 9.57 9.54
C VAL A 243 21.35 10.97 10.10
N LYS A 244 22.06 11.33 11.17
CA LYS A 244 21.86 12.60 11.87
C LYS A 244 22.55 13.75 11.13
N VAL A 245 21.73 14.67 10.62
CA VAL A 245 22.15 15.89 9.89
C VAL A 245 21.54 17.16 10.48
N CYS A 246 20.70 17.03 11.50
CA CYS A 246 20.08 18.15 12.20
C CYS A 246 20.40 18.10 13.70
N ASN A 247 20.54 19.28 14.29
CA ASN A 247 20.96 19.48 15.67
C ASN A 247 19.76 19.44 16.65
N GLY A 248 20.03 19.46 17.95
CA GLY A 248 18.99 19.37 18.99
C GLY A 248 18.03 20.56 19.07
N SER A 249 18.30 21.63 18.31
CA SER A 249 17.39 22.77 18.12
C SER A 249 16.58 22.69 16.82
N GLY A 250 16.73 21.60 16.05
CA GLY A 250 16.07 21.41 14.75
C GLY A 250 16.78 22.08 13.57
N GLY A 251 17.96 22.68 13.79
CA GLY A 251 18.74 23.31 12.71
C GLY A 251 19.56 22.28 11.94
N CYS A 252 19.51 22.32 10.61
CA CYS A 252 20.20 21.35 9.73
C CYS A 252 21.24 22.09 8.86
N PRO A 253 22.54 22.06 9.21
CA PRO A 253 23.60 22.61 8.38
C PRO A 253 23.64 21.95 7.00
N THR A 254 23.83 22.74 5.95
CA THR A 254 23.77 22.26 4.56
C THR A 254 24.87 21.26 4.24
N ASP A 255 26.07 21.44 4.80
CA ASP A 255 27.19 20.52 4.69
C ASP A 255 26.94 19.19 5.39
N ALA A 256 26.28 19.21 6.56
CA ALA A 256 25.83 18.00 7.26
C ALA A 256 24.79 17.22 6.44
N ILE A 257 23.81 17.91 5.83
CA ILE A 257 22.82 17.28 4.93
C ILE A 257 23.52 16.60 3.75
N ILE A 258 24.44 17.30 3.08
CA ILE A 258 25.21 16.74 1.96
C ILE A 258 26.06 15.55 2.41
N GLY A 259 26.71 15.65 3.58
CA GLY A 259 27.46 14.54 4.18
C GLY A 259 26.59 13.31 4.43
N GLY A 260 25.38 13.51 4.96
CA GLY A 260 24.39 12.45 5.17
C GLY A 260 23.96 11.77 3.88
N VAL A 261 23.59 12.54 2.86
CA VAL A 261 23.23 12.02 1.53
C VAL A 261 24.38 11.23 0.91
N ASN A 262 25.60 11.77 0.99
CA ASN A 262 26.80 11.08 0.51
C ASN A 262 27.05 9.76 1.27
N TYR A 263 26.81 9.70 2.59
CA TYR A 263 26.90 8.46 3.34
C TYR A 263 25.88 7.42 2.86
N VAL A 264 24.61 7.82 2.71
CA VAL A 264 23.55 6.93 2.19
C VAL A 264 23.92 6.37 0.83
N THR A 265 24.38 7.22 -0.08
CA THR A 265 24.82 6.84 -1.43
C THR A 265 25.95 5.81 -1.37
N ASN A 266 26.99 6.07 -0.57
CA ASN A 266 28.13 5.16 -0.43
C ASN A 266 27.73 3.82 0.22
N ALA A 267 26.85 3.85 1.22
CA ALA A 267 26.36 2.65 1.88
C ALA A 267 25.53 1.77 0.94
N HIS A 268 24.69 2.38 0.09
CA HIS A 268 23.95 1.67 -0.95
C HIS A 268 24.91 1.09 -2.00
N ASN A 269 25.85 1.87 -2.53
CA ASN A 269 26.83 1.40 -3.51
C ASN A 269 27.74 0.27 -3.00
N ALA A 270 27.98 0.21 -1.67
CA ALA A 270 28.71 -0.89 -1.06
C ALA A 270 27.88 -2.20 -1.00
N ASN A 271 26.54 -2.11 -1.01
CA ASN A 271 25.63 -3.25 -0.96
C ASN A 271 24.46 -3.06 -1.94
N PRO A 272 24.72 -2.97 -3.26
CA PRO A 272 23.71 -2.55 -4.24
C PRO A 272 22.58 -3.56 -4.41
N SER A 273 22.74 -4.80 -3.93
CA SER A 273 21.69 -5.83 -3.94
C SER A 273 20.60 -5.60 -2.88
N VAL A 274 20.85 -4.76 -1.89
CA VAL A 274 19.87 -4.42 -0.85
C VAL A 274 19.16 -3.13 -1.26
N PRO A 275 17.85 -3.17 -1.56
CA PRO A 275 17.12 -1.96 -1.92
C PRO A 275 17.13 -0.95 -0.78
N ALA A 276 17.13 0.33 -1.15
CA ALA A 276 17.22 1.44 -0.22
C ALA A 276 16.15 2.49 -0.50
N VAL A 277 15.58 3.03 0.58
CA VAL A 277 14.72 4.21 0.55
C VAL A 277 15.24 5.22 1.57
N ALA A 278 15.18 6.50 1.25
CA ALA A 278 15.55 7.60 2.13
C ALA A 278 14.32 8.47 2.44
N ASN A 279 14.03 8.65 3.73
CA ASN A 279 13.09 9.65 4.22
C ASN A 279 13.85 10.95 4.50
N MET A 280 13.50 12.03 3.80
CA MET A 280 14.04 13.37 4.04
C MET A 280 12.89 14.33 4.38
N SER A 281 12.51 14.33 5.66
CA SER A 281 11.46 15.18 6.22
C SER A 281 11.98 16.57 6.63
N LEU A 282 12.81 17.17 5.79
CA LEU A 282 13.43 18.49 5.99
C LEU A 282 13.40 19.29 4.68
N GLY A 283 13.52 20.61 4.79
CA GLY A 283 13.57 21.48 3.62
C GLY A 283 13.71 22.95 3.98
N THR A 284 13.85 23.78 2.96
CA THR A 284 13.86 25.24 3.11
C THR A 284 12.42 25.77 3.19
N CYS A 285 12.21 26.84 3.96
CA CYS A 285 10.95 27.59 3.90
C CYS A 285 10.93 28.60 2.74
N SER A 286 12.05 28.80 2.02
CA SER A 286 12.13 29.59 0.80
C SER A 286 13.42 29.31 0.05
N GLY A 287 13.37 29.38 -1.28
CA GLY A 287 14.54 29.29 -2.16
C GLY A 287 15.17 27.90 -2.24
N THR A 288 16.08 27.74 -3.20
CA THR A 288 16.75 26.48 -3.50
C THR A 288 18.20 26.49 -3.06
N ILE A 289 18.76 25.30 -2.80
CA ILE A 289 20.16 25.07 -2.42
C ILE A 289 20.74 24.04 -3.39
N PRO A 290 21.33 24.47 -4.52
CA PRO A 290 21.72 23.59 -5.62
C PRO A 290 22.65 22.43 -5.24
N SER A 291 23.47 22.60 -4.19
CA SER A 291 24.39 21.57 -3.71
C SER A 291 23.67 20.42 -3.00
N ILE A 292 22.57 20.69 -2.29
CA ILE A 292 21.72 19.64 -1.70
C ILE A 292 20.98 18.93 -2.83
N ASP A 293 20.41 19.71 -3.77
CA ASP A 293 19.67 19.17 -4.90
C ASP A 293 20.52 18.21 -5.73
N SER A 294 21.75 18.63 -6.07
CA SER A 294 22.69 17.81 -6.83
C SER A 294 23.09 16.53 -6.08
N ALA A 295 23.25 16.60 -4.77
CA ALA A 295 23.60 15.45 -3.95
C ALA A 295 22.44 14.43 -3.89
N VAL A 296 21.21 14.92 -3.69
CA VAL A 296 20.01 14.06 -3.66
C VAL A 296 19.78 13.43 -5.03
N GLN A 297 19.84 14.21 -6.12
CA GLN A 297 19.73 13.69 -7.48
C GLN A 297 20.78 12.60 -7.75
N SER A 298 22.04 12.83 -7.39
CA SER A 298 23.10 11.82 -7.57
C SER A 298 22.86 10.53 -6.78
N SER A 299 22.22 10.64 -5.60
CA SER A 299 21.83 9.49 -4.78
C SER A 299 20.68 8.71 -5.41
N ILE A 300 19.71 9.41 -6.00
CA ILE A 300 18.61 8.82 -6.77
C ILE A 300 19.15 8.10 -8.01
N ASP A 301 20.04 8.74 -8.76
CA ASP A 301 20.72 8.15 -9.93
C ASP A 301 21.52 6.89 -9.56
N ALA A 302 22.02 6.82 -8.32
CA ALA A 302 22.71 5.64 -7.78
C ALA A 302 21.77 4.50 -7.38
N GLY A 303 20.44 4.70 -7.39
CA GLY A 303 19.43 3.67 -7.13
C GLY A 303 18.70 3.78 -5.79
N VAL A 304 18.89 4.87 -5.05
CA VAL A 304 18.18 5.09 -3.77
C VAL A 304 16.87 5.86 -4.02
N THR A 305 15.72 5.31 -3.66
CA THR A 305 14.46 6.06 -3.74
C THR A 305 14.38 7.10 -2.62
N TYR A 306 13.98 8.33 -2.93
CA TYR A 306 13.79 9.39 -1.93
C TYR A 306 12.31 9.75 -1.80
N SER A 307 11.81 9.72 -0.58
CA SER A 307 10.56 10.37 -0.19
C SER A 307 10.90 11.67 0.53
N ILE A 308 10.38 12.79 0.03
CA ILE A 308 10.72 14.13 0.53
C ILE A 308 9.46 14.91 0.91
N ALA A 309 9.58 15.78 1.92
CA ALA A 309 8.48 16.61 2.37
C ALA A 309 8.22 17.77 1.40
N ALA A 310 6.95 18.00 1.01
CA ALA A 310 6.58 19.14 0.17
C ALA A 310 6.85 20.50 0.86
N GLY A 311 6.85 20.52 2.21
CA GLY A 311 7.06 21.70 3.03
C GLY A 311 5.78 22.25 3.66
N ASN A 312 5.94 22.97 4.77
CA ASN A 312 4.84 23.46 5.61
C ASN A 312 4.61 24.98 5.43
N GLY A 313 4.61 25.44 4.18
CA GLY A 313 4.48 26.84 3.81
C GLY A 313 5.81 27.59 3.66
N ASP A 314 5.69 28.89 3.41
CA ASP A 314 6.78 29.85 3.46
C ASP A 314 7.29 30.05 4.90
N CYS A 315 8.27 30.93 5.08
CA CYS A 315 8.81 31.20 6.42
C CYS A 315 7.81 31.89 7.38
N PHE A 316 6.58 32.18 6.91
CA PHE A 316 5.45 32.68 7.69
C PHE A 316 4.32 31.65 7.83
N GLY A 317 4.50 30.43 7.29
CA GLY A 317 3.53 29.34 7.36
C GLY A 317 2.41 29.41 6.31
N ASN A 318 2.54 30.23 5.27
CA ASN A 318 1.57 30.25 4.18
C ASN A 318 1.93 29.20 3.13
N PRO A 319 1.01 28.32 2.71
CA PRO A 319 1.25 27.39 1.61
C PRO A 319 1.82 28.09 0.37
N GLN A 320 2.85 27.48 -0.22
CA GLN A 320 3.47 27.96 -1.44
C GLN A 320 3.70 26.80 -2.41
N ASP A 321 4.13 27.15 -3.63
CA ASP A 321 4.54 26.16 -4.62
C ASP A 321 5.83 25.45 -4.16
N ALA A 322 5.76 24.12 -4.02
CA ALA A 322 6.86 23.25 -3.62
C ALA A 322 8.03 23.30 -4.60
N GLY A 323 7.80 23.72 -5.85
CA GLY A 323 8.84 23.96 -6.85
C GLY A 323 9.80 25.10 -6.49
N ASN A 324 9.51 25.88 -5.45
CA ASN A 324 10.36 26.99 -4.99
C ASN A 324 11.29 26.63 -3.82
N VAL A 325 11.29 25.38 -3.34
CA VAL A 325 12.03 24.99 -2.13
C VAL A 325 12.84 23.70 -2.33
N THR A 326 13.98 23.62 -1.63
CA THR A 326 14.83 22.43 -1.59
C THR A 326 14.44 21.55 -0.41
N PRO A 327 14.41 20.21 -0.55
CA PRO A 327 14.60 19.44 -1.79
C PRO A 327 13.32 19.24 -2.62
N ALA A 328 12.17 19.76 -2.19
CA ALA A 328 10.85 19.43 -2.76
C ALA A 328 10.69 19.62 -4.28
N HIS A 329 11.50 20.47 -4.91
CA HIS A 329 11.49 20.65 -6.37
C HIS A 329 12.21 19.56 -7.18
N ILE A 330 12.85 18.57 -6.55
CA ILE A 330 13.55 17.49 -7.24
C ILE A 330 12.54 16.50 -7.82
N HIS A 331 12.33 16.57 -9.13
CA HIS A 331 11.31 15.80 -9.84
C HIS A 331 11.50 14.27 -9.77
N ASP A 332 12.72 13.77 -9.60
CA ASP A 332 12.99 12.33 -9.53
C ASP A 332 12.82 11.75 -8.12
N ALA A 333 12.49 12.59 -7.13
CA ALA A 333 12.08 12.17 -5.78
C ALA A 333 10.55 12.13 -5.68
N ILE A 334 10.03 11.39 -4.69
CA ILE A 334 8.59 11.37 -4.38
C ILE A 334 8.31 12.49 -3.37
N THR A 335 7.65 13.56 -3.82
CA THR A 335 7.32 14.74 -3.04
C THR A 335 5.94 14.60 -2.40
N VAL A 336 5.92 14.60 -1.07
CA VAL A 336 4.74 14.21 -0.28
C VAL A 336 4.10 15.40 0.44
N GLY A 337 2.84 15.67 0.11
CA GLY A 337 1.97 16.61 0.81
C GLY A 337 1.24 15.99 2.00
N ALA A 338 0.63 16.83 2.85
CA ALA A 338 -0.10 16.39 4.04
C ALA A 338 -1.61 16.51 3.91
N THR A 339 -2.34 15.49 4.36
CA THR A 339 -3.79 15.52 4.56
C THR A 339 -4.20 15.29 6.01
N ASP A 340 -5.42 15.70 6.33
CA ASP A 340 -6.10 15.32 7.57
C ASP A 340 -6.97 14.07 7.44
N ILE A 341 -7.55 13.64 8.56
CA ILE A 341 -8.37 12.43 8.67
C ILE A 341 -9.67 12.48 7.84
N SER A 342 -10.07 13.66 7.35
CA SER A 342 -11.27 13.88 6.53
C SER A 342 -10.94 14.02 5.05
N ASP A 343 -9.76 13.55 4.63
CA ASP A 343 -9.23 13.68 3.29
C ASP A 343 -9.21 15.15 2.82
N GLN A 344 -8.88 16.11 3.69
CA GLN A 344 -8.63 17.50 3.29
C GLN A 344 -7.13 17.78 3.25
N VAL A 345 -6.69 18.57 2.28
CA VAL A 345 -5.32 19.10 2.27
C VAL A 345 -5.09 19.89 3.55
N ALA A 346 -3.98 19.60 4.24
CA ALA A 346 -3.60 20.33 5.44
C ALA A 346 -3.33 21.79 5.08
N PHE A 347 -3.87 22.73 5.88
CA PHE A 347 -3.81 24.17 5.58
C PHE A 347 -2.39 24.74 5.45
N PHE A 348 -1.36 24.02 5.92
CA PHE A 348 0.05 24.40 5.83
C PHE A 348 0.80 23.70 4.68
N SER A 349 0.21 22.68 4.05
CA SER A 349 0.92 21.88 3.05
C SER A 349 1.22 22.72 1.81
N ASN A 350 2.47 22.69 1.36
CA ASN A 350 2.80 23.17 0.02
C ASN A 350 2.09 22.34 -1.06
N PHE A 351 2.07 22.89 -2.27
CA PHE A 351 1.33 22.40 -3.42
C PHE A 351 2.13 22.62 -4.72
N GLY A 352 1.56 22.30 -5.87
CA GLY A 352 2.17 22.57 -7.17
C GLY A 352 2.46 21.31 -7.98
N SER A 353 2.96 21.50 -9.20
CA SER A 353 3.12 20.41 -10.18
C SER A 353 4.25 19.43 -9.86
N VAL A 354 5.11 19.76 -8.89
CA VAL A 354 6.20 18.88 -8.43
C VAL A 354 5.77 17.95 -7.30
N LEU A 355 4.55 18.11 -6.77
CA LEU A 355 4.02 17.24 -5.72
C LEU A 355 3.38 16.00 -6.36
N ASP A 356 3.88 14.83 -5.98
CA ASP A 356 3.46 13.54 -6.55
C ASP A 356 2.19 13.02 -5.90
N LEU A 357 2.15 13.04 -4.56
CA LEU A 357 1.01 12.56 -3.78
C LEU A 357 0.91 13.20 -2.40
N TYR A 358 -0.22 12.95 -1.74
CA TYR A 358 -0.46 13.27 -0.35
C TYR A 358 -0.51 12.00 0.52
N ALA A 359 -0.19 12.16 1.80
CA ALA A 359 -0.36 11.12 2.81
C ALA A 359 -0.81 11.73 4.16
N PRO A 360 -1.26 10.91 5.13
CA PRO A 360 -1.66 11.37 6.45
C PRO A 360 -0.57 12.21 7.14
N GLY A 361 -0.86 13.48 7.40
CA GLY A 361 0.13 14.42 7.95
C GLY A 361 -0.39 15.32 9.08
N VAL A 362 -1.66 15.23 9.46
CA VAL A 362 -2.26 16.00 10.57
C VAL A 362 -2.57 15.09 11.75
N ASN A 363 -2.12 15.49 12.94
CA ASN A 363 -2.31 14.75 14.19
C ASN A 363 -1.88 13.28 14.07
N ILE A 364 -0.64 13.07 13.64
CA ILE A 364 -0.03 11.74 13.51
C ILE A 364 0.70 11.40 14.80
N THR A 365 0.29 10.30 15.42
CA THR A 365 0.93 9.76 16.63
C THR A 365 2.04 8.79 16.24
N SER A 366 3.23 8.95 16.82
CA SER A 366 4.36 8.05 16.63
C SER A 366 5.34 8.12 17.82
N ASP A 367 6.40 7.33 17.76
CA ASP A 367 7.48 7.23 18.74
C ASP A 367 8.13 8.60 19.04
N TRP A 368 8.65 8.79 20.26
CA TRP A 368 9.27 10.04 20.69
C TRP A 368 10.57 9.83 21.47
N LYS A 369 11.39 10.89 21.57
CA LYS A 369 12.76 10.82 22.09
C LYS A 369 12.89 10.76 23.62
N ASP A 370 11.84 11.07 24.38
CA ASP A 370 12.00 11.35 25.81
C ASP A 370 12.12 10.07 26.66
N SER A 371 11.63 8.91 26.19
CA SER A 371 11.83 7.61 26.84
C SER A 371 11.77 6.44 25.84
N ASP A 372 12.04 5.21 26.27
CA ASP A 372 11.92 4.02 25.39
C ASP A 372 10.46 3.70 25.00
N THR A 373 9.47 4.39 25.56
CA THR A 373 8.04 4.12 25.31
C THR A 373 7.23 5.39 25.04
N GLU A 374 7.87 6.55 24.96
CA GLU A 374 7.17 7.82 24.83
C GLU A 374 6.67 8.01 23.40
N THR A 375 5.51 8.65 23.26
CA THR A 375 4.92 8.94 21.96
C THR A 375 4.54 10.40 21.86
N ASN A 376 4.45 10.94 20.66
CA ASN A 376 3.97 12.30 20.45
C ASN A 376 3.05 12.39 19.24
N THR A 377 2.10 13.32 19.29
CA THR A 377 1.15 13.58 18.20
C THR A 377 1.46 14.94 17.61
N ILE A 378 1.98 14.96 16.39
CA ILE A 378 2.39 16.19 15.69
C ILE A 378 1.87 16.20 14.26
N SER A 379 2.04 17.34 13.59
CA SER A 379 1.54 17.57 12.23
C SER A 379 2.65 18.16 11.35
N GLY A 380 2.63 17.79 10.08
CA GLY A 380 3.55 18.30 9.06
C GLY A 380 3.56 17.42 7.82
N THR A 381 4.02 17.96 6.70
CA THR A 381 4.44 17.16 5.53
C THR A 381 5.53 16.17 5.94
N SER A 382 6.36 16.53 6.92
CA SER A 382 7.30 15.63 7.60
C SER A 382 6.68 14.38 8.23
N MET A 383 5.39 14.39 8.61
CA MET A 383 4.66 13.23 9.13
C MET A 383 3.96 12.45 8.01
N ALA A 384 3.69 13.10 6.87
CA ALA A 384 3.15 12.45 5.68
C ALA A 384 4.24 11.64 4.94
N THR A 385 5.42 12.23 4.71
CA THR A 385 6.57 11.61 4.05
C THR A 385 6.97 10.21 4.57
N PRO A 386 6.98 9.93 5.89
CA PRO A 386 7.35 8.59 6.37
C PRO A 386 6.29 7.52 6.11
N HIS A 387 5.02 7.89 5.88
CA HIS A 387 4.03 6.92 5.39
C HIS A 387 4.40 6.42 3.99
N ASP A 388 4.78 7.35 3.11
CA ASP A 388 5.24 7.03 1.76
C ASP A 388 6.55 6.24 1.76
N THR A 389 7.53 6.65 2.58
CA THR A 389 8.77 5.89 2.77
C THR A 389 8.48 4.44 3.19
N GLY A 390 7.51 4.25 4.09
CA GLY A 390 7.04 2.93 4.49
C GLY A 390 6.40 2.16 3.32
N ALA A 391 5.53 2.79 2.54
CA ALA A 391 4.92 2.20 1.35
C ALA A 391 5.96 1.78 0.30
N VAL A 392 6.97 2.61 0.06
CA VAL A 392 8.12 2.28 -0.79
C VAL A 392 8.86 1.07 -0.23
N ALA A 393 9.10 0.99 1.08
CA ALA A 393 9.73 -0.18 1.69
C ALA A 393 8.88 -1.46 1.54
N LEU A 394 7.55 -1.37 1.67
CA LEU A 394 6.64 -2.49 1.37
C LEU A 394 6.77 -2.93 -0.09
N TYR A 395 6.83 -1.98 -1.02
CA TYR A 395 7.02 -2.26 -2.44
C TYR A 395 8.40 -2.84 -2.75
N LEU A 396 9.46 -2.42 -2.08
CA LEU A 396 10.79 -2.94 -2.36
C LEU A 396 11.03 -4.35 -1.77
N GLN A 397 10.24 -4.79 -0.78
CA GLN A 397 10.35 -6.12 -0.18
C GLN A 397 10.38 -7.20 -1.27
N GLY A 398 11.28 -8.19 -1.14
CA GLY A 398 11.38 -9.33 -2.06
C GLY A 398 12.01 -9.00 -3.42
N ARG A 399 12.29 -7.73 -3.71
CA ARG A 399 12.99 -7.28 -4.92
C ARG A 399 14.49 -7.16 -4.62
N THR A 400 15.33 -7.47 -5.60
CA THR A 400 16.78 -7.29 -5.50
C THR A 400 17.16 -5.92 -6.01
N GLY A 401 17.96 -5.18 -5.24
CA GLY A 401 18.48 -3.89 -5.69
C GLY A 401 19.27 -4.03 -7.00
N MET A 402 18.95 -3.18 -7.99
CA MET A 402 19.76 -3.02 -9.19
C MET A 402 20.54 -1.71 -9.13
N SER A 403 21.84 -1.79 -9.39
CA SER A 403 22.61 -0.64 -9.87
C SER A 403 22.45 -0.57 -11.40
N ASN A 404 22.39 0.64 -11.97
CA ASN A 404 22.24 0.95 -13.41
C ASN A 404 20.80 1.15 -13.94
N CYS A 405 20.04 2.06 -13.33
CA CYS A 405 18.69 2.43 -13.77
C CYS A 405 18.64 3.11 -15.15
N SER A 406 19.74 3.75 -15.56
CA SER A 406 19.90 4.36 -16.89
C SER A 406 20.00 3.35 -18.04
N ALA A 407 20.19 2.05 -17.77
CA ALA A 407 20.13 1.02 -18.80
C ALA A 407 18.71 0.76 -19.31
N TYR A 408 17.68 1.38 -18.72
CA TYR A 408 16.30 1.10 -19.04
C TYR A 408 15.34 2.32 -18.92
N PRO A 409 15.52 3.36 -19.75
CA PRO A 409 14.67 4.55 -19.71
C PRO A 409 13.21 4.24 -20.05
N ILE A 410 12.27 4.80 -19.30
CA ILE A 410 10.82 4.73 -19.59
C ILE A 410 10.48 5.39 -20.93
N GLN A 411 11.29 6.35 -21.39
CA GLN A 411 11.08 7.14 -22.62
C GLN A 411 12.15 6.95 -23.70
N GLY A 412 13.02 5.94 -23.63
CA GLY A 412 14.06 5.76 -24.64
C GLY A 412 14.75 4.40 -24.64
N VAL A 413 14.75 3.76 -25.81
CA VAL A 413 15.51 2.56 -26.23
C VAL A 413 15.24 1.25 -25.46
N ALA A 414 15.16 0.18 -26.25
CA ALA A 414 14.83 -1.18 -25.84
C ALA A 414 15.56 -1.68 -24.59
N SER A 415 14.80 -2.28 -23.66
CA SER A 415 15.33 -3.02 -22.52
C SER A 415 16.07 -4.29 -23.00
N PRO A 416 17.34 -4.54 -22.61
CA PRO A 416 17.97 -5.83 -22.84
C PRO A 416 17.26 -6.96 -22.07
N TYR A 417 17.04 -8.07 -22.76
CA TYR A 417 16.35 -9.27 -22.29
C TYR A 417 16.96 -9.85 -20.98
N GLY A 418 16.13 -10.00 -19.92
CA GLY A 418 16.38 -10.92 -18.80
C GLY A 418 16.75 -10.31 -17.44
N GLY A 419 16.41 -9.05 -17.14
CA GLY A 419 16.69 -8.40 -15.85
C GLY A 419 15.61 -8.63 -14.77
N ALA A 420 16.03 -8.73 -13.51
CA ALA A 420 15.19 -8.89 -12.30
C ALA A 420 14.19 -7.73 -12.05
N ILE A 421 13.24 -7.88 -11.11
CA ILE A 421 12.23 -6.87 -10.75
C ILE A 421 12.95 -5.58 -10.38
N SER A 422 12.62 -4.50 -11.09
CA SER A 422 13.37 -3.26 -11.01
C SER A 422 13.06 -2.50 -9.73
N THR A 423 14.11 -2.16 -8.99
CA THR A 423 14.08 -1.28 -7.81
C THR A 423 14.40 0.17 -8.18
N CYS A 424 14.45 0.50 -9.46
CA CYS A 424 14.81 1.84 -9.91
C CYS A 424 13.82 2.90 -9.42
N PRO A 425 14.31 4.04 -8.89
CA PRO A 425 13.46 5.04 -8.25
C PRO A 425 12.31 5.55 -9.11
N ASP A 426 12.54 5.77 -10.40
CA ASP A 426 11.51 6.19 -11.37
C ASP A 426 10.34 5.21 -11.46
N ARG A 427 10.62 3.91 -11.42
CA ARG A 427 9.59 2.86 -11.50
C ARG A 427 8.89 2.64 -10.17
N VAL A 428 9.63 2.80 -9.07
CA VAL A 428 9.07 2.78 -7.72
C VAL A 428 8.07 3.92 -7.59
N ALA A 429 8.46 5.15 -7.91
CA ALA A 429 7.60 6.33 -7.88
C ALA A 429 6.35 6.13 -8.74
N ARG A 430 6.53 5.72 -10.01
CA ARG A 430 5.42 5.44 -10.93
C ARG A 430 4.43 4.41 -10.37
N PHE A 431 4.91 3.34 -9.73
CA PHE A 431 4.03 2.36 -9.12
C PHE A 431 3.26 2.95 -7.93
N ILE A 432 3.95 3.67 -7.04
CA ILE A 432 3.34 4.29 -5.86
C ILE A 432 2.24 5.28 -6.29
N ASP A 433 2.50 6.12 -7.29
CA ASP A 433 1.52 7.07 -7.84
C ASP A 433 0.31 6.37 -8.45
N ALA A 434 0.56 5.36 -9.28
CA ALA A 434 -0.51 4.59 -9.94
C ALA A 434 -1.35 3.78 -8.93
N ASN A 435 -0.75 3.37 -7.82
CA ASN A 435 -1.44 2.64 -6.76
C ASN A 435 -2.27 3.57 -5.86
N ALA A 436 -1.96 4.87 -5.82
CA ALA A 436 -2.67 5.84 -4.99
C ALA A 436 -4.18 5.89 -5.29
N SER A 437 -4.95 6.29 -4.28
CA SER A 437 -6.37 6.60 -4.44
C SER A 437 -6.51 7.98 -5.08
N LEU A 438 -7.15 8.07 -6.25
CA LEU A 438 -7.24 9.30 -7.01
C LEU A 438 -8.48 10.09 -6.60
N SER A 439 -8.38 11.42 -6.64
CA SER A 439 -9.50 12.35 -6.49
C SER A 439 -10.30 12.19 -5.18
N LYS A 440 -9.68 11.67 -4.11
CA LYS A 440 -10.31 11.55 -2.77
C LYS A 440 -10.15 12.81 -1.94
N ILE A 441 -9.16 13.66 -2.27
CA ILE A 441 -8.75 14.76 -1.40
C ILE A 441 -9.52 16.03 -1.76
N GLY A 442 -10.11 16.68 -0.77
CA GLY A 442 -10.68 18.01 -0.86
C GLY A 442 -9.64 19.11 -0.63
N GLY A 443 -9.84 20.27 -1.29
CA GLY A 443 -8.97 21.43 -1.11
C GLY A 443 -7.64 21.39 -1.86
N VAL A 444 -7.45 20.45 -2.79
CA VAL A 444 -6.24 20.35 -3.62
C VAL A 444 -6.14 21.58 -4.55
N PRO A 445 -5.05 22.37 -4.48
CA PRO A 445 -4.85 23.51 -5.37
C PRO A 445 -4.68 23.08 -6.84
N SER A 446 -5.14 23.93 -7.77
CA SER A 446 -5.03 23.69 -9.21
C SER A 446 -3.58 23.43 -9.63
N GLY A 447 -3.36 22.44 -10.51
CA GLY A 447 -2.03 22.04 -10.97
C GLY A 447 -1.27 21.14 -9.99
N THR A 448 -1.90 20.68 -8.92
CA THR A 448 -1.34 19.73 -7.95
C THR A 448 -2.00 18.37 -8.11
N ALA A 449 -1.23 17.29 -8.01
CA ALA A 449 -1.77 15.94 -8.12
C ALA A 449 -2.77 15.65 -6.98
N ASN A 450 -3.93 15.07 -7.29
CA ASN A 450 -4.90 14.63 -6.29
C ASN A 450 -4.78 13.11 -6.09
N ARG A 451 -3.64 12.71 -5.54
CA ARG A 451 -3.30 11.32 -5.22
C ARG A 451 -3.17 11.18 -3.71
N LEU A 452 -3.85 10.20 -3.13
CA LEU A 452 -3.73 9.85 -1.72
C LEU A 452 -3.07 8.48 -1.59
N LEU A 453 -1.97 8.42 -0.85
CA LEU A 453 -1.17 7.21 -0.66
C LEU A 453 -2.05 6.01 -0.30
N PHE A 454 -1.82 4.89 -0.99
CA PHE A 454 -2.52 3.63 -0.76
C PHE A 454 -1.53 2.46 -0.77
N THR A 455 -1.69 1.54 0.18
CA THR A 455 -0.77 0.42 0.48
C THR A 455 -1.47 -0.94 0.40
N GLY A 456 -2.81 -0.98 0.42
CA GLY A 456 -3.60 -2.21 0.54
C GLY A 456 -3.50 -3.19 -0.64
N SER A 457 -2.69 -2.90 -1.65
CA SER A 457 -2.50 -3.78 -2.82
C SER A 457 -1.11 -3.74 -3.43
N ILE A 458 -0.10 -3.40 -2.64
CA ILE A 458 1.30 -3.45 -3.09
C ILE A 458 1.71 -4.91 -3.39
N PRO A 459 2.20 -5.22 -4.61
CA PRO A 459 2.70 -6.55 -4.96
C PRO A 459 4.10 -6.79 -4.40
N THR A 460 4.35 -7.97 -3.85
CA THR A 460 5.55 -8.26 -3.05
C THR A 460 6.66 -8.91 -3.86
N THR A 461 6.34 -9.81 -4.80
CA THR A 461 7.34 -10.61 -5.53
C THR A 461 6.94 -10.85 -6.98
N THR A 462 6.03 -10.03 -7.49
CA THR A 462 5.52 -10.12 -8.86
C THR A 462 5.84 -8.85 -9.62
N ASN A 463 5.94 -8.99 -10.94
CA ASN A 463 6.04 -7.85 -11.84
C ASN A 463 4.89 -6.86 -11.55
N PRO A 464 5.14 -5.54 -11.41
CA PRO A 464 4.09 -4.56 -11.13
C PRO A 464 2.96 -4.55 -12.16
N ILE A 465 3.24 -4.88 -13.43
CA ILE A 465 2.22 -4.98 -14.49
C ILE A 465 1.21 -6.08 -14.25
N ASP A 466 1.51 -6.98 -13.31
CA ASP A 466 0.60 -8.00 -12.85
C ASP A 466 -0.41 -7.52 -11.80
N ASN A 467 -0.26 -6.29 -11.31
CA ASN A 467 -1.31 -5.64 -10.53
C ASN A 467 -2.37 -5.08 -11.48
N GLN A 468 -3.64 -5.47 -11.33
CA GLN A 468 -4.71 -5.10 -12.27
C GLN A 468 -4.95 -3.60 -12.34
N ARG A 469 -4.82 -2.88 -11.23
CA ARG A 469 -4.98 -1.43 -11.17
C ARG A 469 -3.81 -0.74 -11.88
N PHE A 470 -2.59 -1.16 -11.58
CA PHE A 470 -1.38 -0.66 -12.27
C PHE A 470 -1.41 -0.97 -13.77
N PHE A 471 -1.86 -2.15 -14.17
CA PHE A 471 -2.06 -2.51 -15.58
C PHE A 471 -2.98 -1.52 -16.30
N VAL A 472 -4.15 -1.24 -15.72
CA VAL A 472 -5.10 -0.29 -16.30
C VAL A 472 -4.53 1.12 -16.34
N TRP A 473 -3.93 1.59 -15.25
CA TRP A 473 -3.26 2.89 -15.20
C TRP A 473 -2.19 3.00 -16.29
N GLN A 474 -1.43 1.93 -16.51
CA GLN A 474 -0.43 1.86 -17.56
C GLN A 474 -1.05 1.90 -18.97
N GLN A 475 -2.25 1.37 -19.19
CA GLN A 475 -2.96 1.54 -20.47
C GLN A 475 -3.33 3.02 -20.72
N TYR A 476 -3.77 3.76 -19.70
CA TYR A 476 -3.99 5.21 -19.83
C TYR A 476 -2.68 5.92 -20.22
N ALA A 477 -1.59 5.64 -19.52
CA ALA A 477 -0.30 6.25 -19.80
C ALA A 477 0.30 5.83 -21.16
N ASP A 478 0.01 4.61 -21.62
CA ASP A 478 0.51 4.13 -22.91
C ASP A 478 -0.27 4.76 -24.07
N PHE A 479 -1.60 4.71 -24.05
CA PHE A 479 -2.45 5.10 -25.18
C PHE A 479 -2.89 6.56 -25.17
N LEU A 480 -3.11 7.16 -23.98
CA LEU A 480 -3.74 8.48 -23.85
C LEU A 480 -2.72 9.53 -23.46
N VAL A 481 -1.74 9.79 -24.33
CA VAL A 481 -0.60 10.69 -24.06
C VAL A 481 -1.04 12.12 -23.65
N ASN A 482 -2.23 12.57 -24.08
CA ASN A 482 -2.80 13.86 -23.72
C ASN A 482 -3.61 13.87 -22.40
N GLN A 483 -3.86 12.70 -21.81
CA GLN A 483 -4.49 12.50 -20.50
C GLN A 483 -3.74 11.41 -19.72
N PRO A 484 -2.53 11.71 -19.22
CA PRO A 484 -1.66 10.70 -18.64
C PRO A 484 -2.19 10.11 -17.33
N GLU A 485 -3.16 10.76 -16.68
CA GLU A 485 -3.74 10.30 -15.43
C GLU A 485 -5.26 10.05 -15.57
N PRO A 486 -5.74 8.82 -15.27
CA PRO A 486 -7.17 8.52 -15.29
C PRO A 486 -7.91 9.22 -14.15
N ASP A 487 -9.21 9.48 -14.33
CA ASP A 487 -10.08 9.73 -13.19
C ASP A 487 -10.33 8.43 -12.40
N GLU A 488 -10.58 8.53 -11.10
CA GLU A 488 -10.79 7.37 -10.22
C GLU A 488 -11.96 6.48 -10.69
N GLY A 489 -13.00 7.07 -11.29
CA GLY A 489 -14.14 6.34 -11.83
C GLY A 489 -13.76 5.49 -13.04
N GLY A 490 -13.04 6.07 -14.00
CA GLY A 490 -12.50 5.38 -15.16
C GLY A 490 -11.53 4.26 -14.77
N LEU A 491 -10.59 4.55 -13.87
CA LEU A 491 -9.62 3.56 -13.36
C LEU A 491 -10.34 2.38 -12.67
N ASN A 492 -11.33 2.66 -11.81
CA ASN A 492 -12.10 1.63 -11.13
C ASN A 492 -12.98 0.82 -12.08
N PHE A 493 -13.59 1.45 -13.09
CA PHE A 493 -14.39 0.77 -14.10
C PHE A 493 -13.56 -0.26 -14.86
N TRP A 494 -12.42 0.15 -15.41
CA TRP A 494 -11.56 -0.74 -16.20
C TRP A 494 -10.87 -1.80 -15.33
N THR A 495 -10.46 -1.45 -14.11
CA THR A 495 -9.92 -2.43 -13.16
C THR A 495 -10.98 -3.45 -12.77
N GLY A 496 -12.21 -3.01 -12.53
CA GLY A 496 -13.37 -3.86 -12.22
C GLY A 496 -13.75 -4.82 -13.34
N ASN A 497 -13.56 -4.43 -14.61
CA ASN A 497 -13.77 -5.33 -15.75
C ASN A 497 -12.82 -6.53 -15.75
N ILE A 498 -11.65 -6.39 -15.11
CA ILE A 498 -10.70 -7.49 -14.89
C ILE A 498 -11.07 -8.24 -13.61
N THR A 499 -11.08 -7.56 -12.47
CA THR A 499 -11.19 -8.19 -11.14
C THR A 499 -12.58 -8.76 -10.87
N GLY A 500 -13.64 -8.04 -11.23
CA GLY A 500 -15.02 -8.43 -10.96
C GLY A 500 -15.45 -9.70 -11.70
N THR A 501 -14.99 -9.87 -12.95
CA THR A 501 -15.29 -11.08 -13.74
C THR A 501 -14.48 -12.29 -13.25
N CYS A 502 -13.27 -12.05 -12.77
CA CYS A 502 -12.36 -13.11 -12.36
C CYS A 502 -12.44 -13.46 -10.85
N GLY A 503 -13.18 -12.68 -10.05
CA GLY A 503 -13.34 -12.90 -8.61
C GLY A 503 -12.04 -12.70 -7.83
N THR A 504 -11.15 -11.85 -8.34
CA THR A 504 -9.76 -11.73 -7.86
C THR A 504 -9.47 -10.36 -7.25
N GLY A 505 -8.53 -10.32 -6.29
CA GLY A 505 -7.92 -9.08 -5.82
C GLY A 505 -6.98 -8.45 -6.86
N PHE A 506 -6.43 -7.27 -6.58
CA PHE A 506 -5.59 -6.55 -7.57
C PHE A 506 -4.32 -7.31 -7.97
N ASN A 507 -3.83 -8.27 -7.19
CA ASN A 507 -2.57 -8.97 -7.45
C ASN A 507 -2.72 -10.42 -7.93
N ASP A 508 -3.94 -10.93 -8.15
CA ASP A 508 -4.09 -12.32 -8.59
C ASP A 508 -3.90 -12.43 -10.11
N ASN A 509 -3.07 -13.38 -10.54
CA ASN A 509 -2.82 -13.64 -11.96
C ASN A 509 -3.22 -15.06 -12.32
N ASN A 510 -4.19 -15.18 -13.22
CA ASN A 510 -4.67 -16.44 -13.76
C ASN A 510 -5.12 -16.24 -15.22
N SER A 511 -5.53 -17.33 -15.87
CA SER A 511 -5.98 -17.30 -17.27
C SER A 511 -7.18 -16.37 -17.49
N CYS A 512 -8.07 -16.20 -16.50
CA CYS A 512 -9.18 -15.25 -16.60
C CYS A 512 -8.64 -13.80 -16.66
N THR A 513 -7.73 -13.43 -15.74
CA THR A 513 -7.16 -12.08 -15.71
C THR A 513 -6.37 -11.76 -16.97
N GLN A 514 -5.66 -12.74 -17.54
CA GLN A 514 -4.94 -12.57 -18.81
C GLN A 514 -5.90 -12.24 -19.97
N THR A 515 -6.96 -13.03 -20.13
CA THR A 515 -8.01 -12.76 -21.14
C THR A 515 -8.62 -11.38 -20.92
N LYS A 516 -8.91 -10.99 -19.68
CA LYS A 516 -9.50 -9.69 -19.37
C LYS A 516 -8.57 -8.52 -19.59
N ARG A 517 -7.27 -8.67 -19.36
CA ARG A 517 -6.27 -7.67 -19.75
C ARG A 517 -6.25 -7.44 -21.25
N THR A 518 -6.33 -8.51 -22.04
CA THR A 518 -6.43 -8.42 -23.50
C THR A 518 -7.70 -7.69 -23.93
N ASP A 519 -8.86 -8.04 -23.34
CA ASP A 519 -10.13 -7.36 -23.61
C ASP A 519 -10.06 -5.85 -23.29
N VAL A 520 -9.51 -5.50 -22.12
CA VAL A 520 -9.35 -4.11 -21.68
C VAL A 520 -8.39 -3.37 -22.60
N SER A 521 -7.20 -3.90 -22.85
CA SER A 521 -6.22 -3.26 -23.73
C SER A 521 -6.74 -3.05 -25.14
N ARG A 522 -7.50 -4.02 -25.67
CA ARG A 522 -8.18 -3.86 -26.96
C ARG A 522 -9.20 -2.72 -26.95
N ALA A 523 -9.90 -2.48 -25.85
CA ALA A 523 -10.81 -1.34 -25.75
C ALA A 523 -10.05 0.00 -25.88
N PHE A 524 -8.84 0.11 -25.30
CA PHE A 524 -7.97 1.27 -25.48
C PHE A 524 -7.52 1.43 -26.94
N TRP A 525 -7.11 0.34 -27.59
CA TRP A 525 -6.78 0.34 -29.02
C TRP A 525 -7.91 0.88 -29.90
N VAL A 526 -9.14 0.39 -29.69
CA VAL A 526 -10.30 0.80 -30.49
C VAL A 526 -10.70 2.25 -30.18
N ALA A 527 -10.54 2.69 -28.93
CA ALA A 527 -10.85 4.06 -28.53
C ALA A 527 -9.88 5.07 -29.16
N GLU A 528 -8.57 4.77 -29.14
CA GLU A 528 -7.54 5.68 -29.63
C GLU A 528 -7.37 5.62 -31.16
N PHE A 529 -7.46 4.42 -31.74
CA PHE A 529 -7.23 4.18 -33.17
C PHE A 529 -8.46 3.58 -33.88
N PRO A 530 -9.66 4.17 -33.79
CA PRO A 530 -10.89 3.58 -34.33
C PRO A 530 -10.83 3.33 -35.84
N TRP A 531 -10.03 4.11 -36.57
CA TRP A 531 -9.83 3.99 -38.02
C TRP A 531 -9.02 2.74 -38.42
N LEU A 532 -8.30 2.14 -37.48
CA LEU A 532 -7.49 0.94 -37.69
C LEU A 532 -8.31 -0.35 -37.50
N PHE A 533 -9.55 -0.26 -37.02
CA PHE A 533 -10.39 -1.41 -36.72
C PHE A 533 -11.63 -1.50 -37.62
N THR A 534 -11.96 -2.71 -38.05
CA THR A 534 -13.19 -2.99 -38.80
C THR A 534 -14.40 -3.04 -37.86
N PRO A 535 -15.65 -3.03 -38.38
CA PRO A 535 -16.84 -3.26 -37.55
C PRO A 535 -16.88 -4.64 -36.87
N SER A 536 -16.20 -5.64 -37.45
CA SER A 536 -15.98 -6.95 -36.82
C SER A 536 -14.73 -6.98 -35.95
N TYR A 537 -14.11 -5.82 -35.72
CA TYR A 537 -12.91 -5.61 -34.90
C TYR A 537 -11.68 -6.43 -35.30
N GLY A 538 -11.58 -6.80 -36.58
CA GLY A 538 -10.27 -7.06 -37.19
C GLY A 538 -9.53 -5.75 -37.44
N THR A 539 -8.33 -5.82 -37.97
CA THR A 539 -7.59 -4.62 -38.38
C THR A 539 -7.92 -4.25 -39.85
N THR A 540 -7.74 -2.99 -40.21
CA THR A 540 -7.76 -2.51 -41.61
C THR A 540 -6.39 -2.57 -42.27
N ASP A 541 -5.31 -2.63 -41.48
CA ASP A 541 -3.93 -2.67 -41.95
C ASP A 541 -3.01 -3.34 -40.92
N ASN A 542 -2.56 -4.56 -41.25
CA ASN A 542 -1.67 -5.35 -40.39
C ASN A 542 -0.34 -4.65 -40.12
N TYR A 543 0.23 -3.97 -41.12
CA TYR A 543 1.53 -3.31 -40.99
C TYR A 543 1.44 -2.19 -39.97
N THR A 544 0.44 -1.32 -40.12
CA THR A 544 0.21 -0.19 -39.22
C THR A 544 -0.11 -0.67 -37.81
N PHE A 545 -0.90 -1.73 -37.63
CA PHE A 545 -1.18 -2.26 -36.31
C PHE A 545 0.06 -2.80 -35.59
N VAL A 546 0.90 -3.57 -36.28
CA VAL A 546 2.15 -4.10 -35.68
C VAL A 546 3.12 -2.96 -35.38
N HIS A 547 3.18 -1.93 -36.23
CA HIS A 547 4.01 -0.75 -36.00
C HIS A 547 3.60 -0.01 -34.72
N LEU A 548 2.29 0.25 -34.55
CA LEU A 548 1.80 0.90 -33.35
C LEU A 548 1.99 0.01 -32.10
N CYS A 549 1.91 -1.32 -32.21
CA CYS A 549 2.24 -2.20 -31.08
C CYS A 549 3.67 -1.98 -30.56
N TYR A 550 4.62 -1.71 -31.45
CA TYR A 550 5.99 -1.35 -31.07
C TYR A 550 6.07 0.01 -30.37
N GLU A 551 5.35 1.00 -30.87
CA GLU A 551 5.36 2.36 -30.31
C GLU A 551 4.64 2.43 -28.96
N GLU A 552 3.48 1.77 -28.81
CA GLU A 552 2.68 1.87 -27.59
C GLU A 552 3.13 0.92 -26.49
N TYR A 553 3.34 -0.36 -26.81
CA TYR A 553 3.76 -1.32 -25.79
C TYR A 553 5.26 -1.30 -25.56
N LEU A 554 6.08 -1.19 -26.61
CA LEU A 554 7.53 -1.32 -26.46
C LEU A 554 8.25 0.03 -26.37
N ARG A 555 7.57 1.14 -26.68
CA ARG A 555 8.18 2.48 -26.78
C ARG A 555 9.43 2.47 -27.66
N ARG A 556 9.38 1.72 -28.76
CA ARG A 556 10.53 1.38 -29.60
C ARG A 556 10.25 1.67 -31.07
N SER A 557 11.24 2.19 -31.80
CA SER A 557 11.12 2.36 -33.25
C SER A 557 11.29 1.03 -33.98
N VAL A 558 10.54 0.83 -35.05
CA VAL A 558 10.68 -0.34 -35.93
C VAL A 558 12.07 -0.40 -36.57
N SER A 559 12.72 0.74 -36.82
CA SER A 559 14.08 0.77 -37.39
C SER A 559 15.13 0.09 -36.50
N ASP A 560 14.86 -0.02 -35.20
CA ASP A 560 15.78 -0.57 -34.22
C ASP A 560 15.69 -2.10 -34.12
N ASP A 561 14.64 -2.71 -34.69
CA ASP A 561 14.40 -4.16 -34.66
C ASP A 561 13.53 -4.63 -35.86
N ASP A 562 14.06 -4.48 -37.08
CA ASP A 562 13.36 -4.92 -38.29
C ASP A 562 13.06 -6.42 -38.27
N GLY A 563 13.99 -7.23 -37.75
CA GLY A 563 13.81 -8.69 -37.64
C GLY A 563 12.62 -9.07 -36.75
N GLY A 564 12.52 -8.49 -35.56
CA GLY A 564 11.38 -8.68 -34.67
C GLY A 564 10.08 -8.13 -35.26
N PHE A 565 10.14 -6.99 -35.95
CA PHE A 565 8.96 -6.41 -36.59
C PHE A 565 8.40 -7.32 -37.69
N GLN A 566 9.26 -7.82 -38.59
CA GLN A 566 8.84 -8.76 -39.65
C GLN A 566 8.29 -10.07 -39.08
N PHE A 567 8.85 -10.55 -37.96
CA PHE A 567 8.32 -11.72 -37.27
C PHE A 567 6.86 -11.51 -36.83
N TRP A 568 6.56 -10.42 -36.11
CA TRP A 568 5.21 -10.14 -35.61
C TRP A 568 4.21 -9.85 -36.74
N LEU A 569 4.66 -9.16 -37.79
CA LEU A 569 3.86 -8.96 -39.00
C LEU A 569 3.51 -10.29 -39.66
N GLY A 570 4.47 -11.22 -39.76
CA GLY A 570 4.25 -12.58 -40.22
C GLY A 570 3.24 -13.34 -39.35
N GLN A 571 3.34 -13.23 -38.02
CA GLN A 571 2.37 -13.85 -37.10
C GLN A 571 0.95 -13.35 -37.35
N LEU A 572 0.76 -12.03 -37.46
CA LEU A 572 -0.55 -11.44 -37.69
C LEU A 572 -1.12 -11.83 -39.07
N ASN A 573 -0.29 -11.88 -40.11
CA ASN A 573 -0.70 -12.26 -41.46
C ASN A 573 -1.26 -13.70 -41.56
N ASN A 574 -0.92 -14.60 -40.63
CA ASN A 574 -1.50 -15.94 -40.56
C ASN A 574 -3.02 -15.93 -40.24
N TYR A 575 -3.54 -14.81 -39.72
CA TYR A 575 -4.94 -14.60 -39.40
C TYR A 575 -5.69 -13.79 -40.48
N GLY A 576 -5.05 -13.57 -41.63
CA GLY A 576 -5.54 -12.75 -42.74
C GLY A 576 -4.71 -11.49 -42.95
N ASN A 577 -4.86 -10.88 -44.13
CA ASN A 577 -4.25 -9.59 -44.46
C ASN A 577 -5.27 -8.75 -45.24
N PRO A 578 -6.05 -7.87 -44.56
CA PRO A 578 -6.00 -7.57 -43.13
C PRO A 578 -6.51 -8.70 -42.22
N ALA A 579 -5.98 -8.79 -41.00
CA ALA A 579 -6.28 -9.85 -40.04
C ALA A 579 -7.65 -9.68 -39.37
N ASN A 580 -8.27 -10.80 -39.02
CA ASN A 580 -9.53 -10.82 -38.27
C ASN A 580 -9.33 -10.49 -36.77
N GLN A 581 -10.43 -10.44 -36.03
CA GLN A 581 -10.42 -10.13 -34.60
C GLN A 581 -9.56 -11.10 -33.77
N ASP A 582 -9.54 -12.39 -34.13
CA ASP A 582 -8.76 -13.39 -33.41
C ASP A 582 -7.25 -13.12 -33.56
N GLY A 583 -6.82 -12.70 -34.75
CA GLY A 583 -5.42 -12.29 -34.99
C GLY A 583 -5.02 -11.05 -34.19
N VAL A 584 -5.90 -10.06 -34.13
CA VAL A 584 -5.70 -8.84 -33.30
C VAL A 584 -5.57 -9.21 -31.82
N ASN A 585 -6.53 -9.97 -31.29
CA ASN A 585 -6.52 -10.40 -29.89
C ASN A 585 -5.27 -11.23 -29.56
N HIS A 586 -4.89 -12.13 -30.45
CA HIS A 586 -3.68 -12.94 -30.30
C HIS A 586 -2.43 -12.06 -30.21
N LEU A 587 -2.32 -11.06 -31.08
CA LEU A 587 -1.16 -10.17 -31.07
C LEU A 587 -1.10 -9.31 -29.80
N ILE A 588 -2.24 -8.76 -29.35
CA ILE A 588 -2.32 -8.00 -28.10
C ILE A 588 -1.85 -8.86 -26.92
N ASP A 589 -2.43 -10.06 -26.76
CA ASP A 589 -2.04 -10.98 -25.68
C ASP A 589 -0.55 -11.35 -25.74
N ALA A 590 -0.02 -11.58 -26.94
CA ALA A 590 1.39 -11.90 -27.14
C ALA A 590 2.32 -10.75 -26.73
N PHE A 591 1.98 -9.50 -27.05
CA PHE A 591 2.75 -8.33 -26.61
C PHE A 591 2.64 -8.12 -25.09
N LEU A 592 1.44 -8.19 -24.51
CA LEU A 592 1.23 -8.03 -23.07
C LEU A 592 1.97 -9.11 -22.25
N SER A 593 2.08 -10.31 -22.80
CA SER A 593 2.79 -11.44 -22.17
C SER A 593 4.29 -11.49 -22.51
N SER A 594 4.74 -10.65 -23.45
CA SER A 594 6.14 -10.66 -23.92
C SER A 594 7.10 -10.27 -22.80
N GLY A 595 8.29 -10.86 -22.83
CA GLY A 595 9.38 -10.45 -21.93
C GLY A 595 9.70 -8.97 -22.07
N ASP A 596 9.68 -8.44 -23.29
CA ASP A 596 10.00 -7.04 -23.59
C ASP A 596 9.06 -6.05 -22.91
N TYR A 597 7.75 -6.25 -23.03
CA TYR A 597 6.77 -5.41 -22.35
C TYR A 597 6.93 -5.50 -20.83
N ARG A 598 7.04 -6.73 -20.31
CA ARG A 598 7.18 -6.99 -18.88
C ARG A 598 8.47 -6.39 -18.29
N ASN A 599 9.57 -6.38 -19.04
CA ASN A 599 10.85 -5.81 -18.61
C ASN A 599 10.82 -4.29 -18.38
N ARG A 600 9.85 -3.57 -18.98
CA ARG A 600 9.62 -2.14 -18.68
C ARG A 600 9.32 -1.90 -17.20
N PHE A 601 8.73 -2.90 -16.54
CA PHE A 601 8.26 -2.82 -15.16
C PHE A 601 9.09 -3.72 -14.20
N GLY A 602 9.96 -4.58 -14.74
CA GLY A 602 10.90 -5.46 -14.02
C GLY A 602 10.45 -6.94 -13.90
N GLN A 603 11.34 -7.94 -13.87
CA GLN A 603 10.96 -9.38 -13.78
C GLN A 603 11.20 -10.12 -12.48
#